data_AF-A0A960GD30-F1
#
_entry.id   AF-A0A960GD30-F1
#
_cell.length_a   1.000
_cell.length_b   1.000
_cell.length_c   1.000
_cell.angle_alpha   90.00
_cell.angle_beta   90.00
_cell.angle_gamma   90.00
#
_symmetry.space_group_name_H-M   'P 1'
#
loop_
_entity.id
_entity.type
_entity.pdbx_description
1 polymer ?
#
loop_
_entity_poly.entity_id
_entity_poly.type
_entity_poly.pdbx_seq_one_letter_code
_entity_poly.pdbx_strand_id
1 'polypeptide(L)'
;KLTVRDKMTIDLGGRSAHVTKRIVGIRDHFKVDVDGESDLKVHGNIVDHEYEIERDGDQVAKVSKKWFRVRDTYGVEIAEGVDPVLILAVTVAVDAMTRDVG
;
A
#
# COMPACT_ATOMS: atom_id res chain seq x y z
N LYS A 1 -8.59 -19.31 -14.45
CA LYS A 1 -7.69 -19.56 -13.30
C LYS A 1 -7.16 -18.20 -12.87
N LEU A 2 -7.74 -17.57 -11.85
CA LEU A 2 -7.16 -16.35 -11.28
C LEU A 2 -5.88 -16.74 -10.56
N THR A 3 -4.78 -16.09 -10.91
CA THR A 3 -3.49 -16.28 -10.27
C THR A 3 -3.30 -15.08 -9.36
N VAL A 4 -3.28 -15.31 -8.04
CA VAL A 4 -2.90 -14.27 -7.09
C VAL A 4 -1.45 -13.90 -7.38
N ARG A 5 -1.18 -12.63 -7.67
CA ARG A 5 0.20 -12.12 -7.73
C ARG A 5 0.64 -11.86 -6.30
N ASP A 6 1.55 -12.70 -5.79
CA ASP A 6 2.07 -12.55 -4.43
C ASP A 6 3.10 -11.41 -4.32
N LYS A 7 3.62 -10.93 -5.45
CA LYS A 7 4.63 -9.87 -5.53
C LYS A 7 4.40 -8.96 -6.74
N MET A 8 4.62 -7.66 -6.55
CA MET A 8 4.69 -6.64 -7.60
C MET A 8 5.97 -5.81 -7.44
N THR A 9 6.56 -5.39 -8.55
CA THR A 9 7.70 -4.46 -8.55
C THR A 9 7.25 -3.10 -9.06
N ILE A 10 7.62 -2.05 -8.34
CA ILE A 10 7.44 -0.65 -8.72
C ILE A 10 8.79 -0.13 -9.18
N ASP A 11 8.85 0.44 -10.39
CA ASP A 11 10.01 1.17 -10.90
C ASP A 11 9.78 2.68 -10.70
N LEU A 12 10.72 3.34 -10.01
CA LEU A 12 10.68 4.76 -9.69
C LEU A 12 11.78 5.55 -10.41
N GLY A 13 12.20 5.11 -11.59
CA GLY A 13 13.11 5.88 -12.46
C GLY A 13 14.54 5.98 -11.92
N GLY A 14 15.05 4.91 -11.33
CA GLY A 14 16.40 4.84 -10.75
C GLY A 14 16.47 4.14 -9.39
N ARG A 15 15.30 3.82 -8.81
CA ARG A 15 15.15 2.96 -7.63
C ARG A 15 13.95 2.05 -7.82
N SER A 16 13.94 0.90 -7.17
CA SER A 16 12.80 -0.01 -7.20
C SER A 16 12.21 -0.23 -5.81
N ALA A 17 10.94 -0.63 -5.79
CA ALA A 17 10.28 -1.11 -4.59
C ALA A 17 9.55 -2.43 -4.87
N HIS A 18 9.61 -3.36 -3.93
CA HIS A 18 8.99 -4.67 -4.05
C HIS A 18 7.84 -4.82 -3.07
N VAL A 19 6.62 -4.82 -3.59
CA VAL A 19 5.39 -5.01 -2.81
C VAL A 19 5.10 -6.50 -2.73
N THR A 20 5.12 -7.07 -1.52
CA THR A 20 4.88 -8.50 -1.28
C THR A 20 3.70 -8.68 -0.36
N LYS A 21 2.72 -9.49 -0.77
CA LYS A 21 1.58 -9.86 0.08
C LYS A 21 2.05 -10.81 1.19
N ARG A 22 1.70 -10.51 2.43
CA ARG A 22 1.92 -11.36 3.60
C ARG A 22 0.59 -11.89 4.10
N ILE A 23 0.39 -13.20 4.02
CA ILE A 23 -0.79 -13.87 4.57
C ILE A 23 -0.56 -14.06 6.07
N VAL A 24 -1.02 -13.11 6.88
CA VAL A 24 -0.94 -13.16 8.35
C VAL A 24 -2.33 -12.95 8.92
N GLY A 25 -2.99 -14.03 9.33
CA GLY A 25 -4.34 -13.97 9.89
C GLY A 25 -5.43 -13.76 8.83
N ILE A 26 -6.51 -13.06 9.21
CA ILE A 26 -7.73 -12.87 8.39
C ILE A 26 -7.62 -11.63 7.46
N ARG A 27 -6.74 -10.68 7.78
CA ARG A 27 -6.61 -9.41 7.04
C ARG A 27 -5.36 -9.42 6.17
N ASP A 28 -5.43 -8.68 5.06
CA ASP A 28 -4.30 -8.51 4.16
C ASP A 28 -3.22 -7.62 4.82
N HIS A 29 -1.99 -8.11 4.80
CA HIS A 29 -0.80 -7.36 5.16
C HIS A 29 0.14 -7.32 3.96
N PHE A 30 0.83 -6.21 3.72
CA PHE A 30 1.88 -6.12 2.71
C PHE A 30 3.17 -5.60 3.30
N LYS A 31 4.28 -6.08 2.76
CA LYS A 31 5.63 -5.53 2.98
C LYS A 31 6.08 -4.85 1.71
N VAL A 32 6.73 -3.69 1.82
CA VAL A 32 7.35 -3.02 0.69
C VAL A 32 8.84 -2.86 0.99
N ASP A 33 9.68 -3.61 0.28
CA ASP A 33 11.12 -3.43 0.33
C ASP A 33 11.48 -2.28 -0.62
N VAL A 34 12.12 -1.21 -0.14
CA VAL A 34 12.45 -0.02 -0.95
C VAL A 34 13.97 0.09 -1.07
N ASP A 35 14.49 0.18 -2.29
CA ASP A 35 15.94 0.28 -2.51
C ASP A 35 16.51 1.54 -1.83
N GLY A 36 17.45 1.33 -0.90
CA GLY A 36 18.16 2.40 -0.21
C GLY A 36 17.39 3.07 0.94
N GLU A 37 16.21 2.55 1.33
CA GLU A 37 15.41 3.07 2.43
C GLU A 37 14.90 1.94 3.35
N SER A 38 14.41 2.30 4.53
CA SER A 38 13.71 1.37 5.40
C SER A 38 12.42 0.85 4.75
N ASP A 39 12.12 -0.42 5.01
CA ASP A 39 10.91 -1.07 4.50
C ASP A 39 9.63 -0.38 4.97
N LEU A 40 8.60 -0.44 4.14
CA LEU A 40 7.24 -0.06 4.53
C LEU A 40 6.41 -1.29 4.93
N LYS A 41 5.48 -1.07 5.85
CA LYS A 41 4.43 -2.04 6.22
C LYS A 41 3.07 -1.45 5.91
N VAL A 42 2.28 -2.16 5.11
CA VAL A 42 0.89 -1.78 4.82
C VAL A 42 -0.02 -2.74 5.56
N HIS A 43 -0.92 -2.20 6.37
CA HIS A 43 -1.82 -3.02 7.19
C HIS A 43 -3.09 -2.26 7.58
N GLY A 44 -4.15 -3.01 7.88
CA GLY A 44 -5.47 -2.47 8.20
C GLY A 44 -6.56 -3.21 7.44
N ASN A 45 -7.66 -2.52 7.15
CA ASN A 45 -8.72 -3.03 6.29
C ASN A 45 -8.49 -2.58 4.84
N ILE A 46 -7.67 -3.36 4.12
CA ILE A 46 -7.29 -3.07 2.73
C ILE A 46 -8.52 -3.05 1.81
N VAL A 47 -9.43 -4.01 1.97
CA VAL A 47 -10.64 -4.16 1.13
C VAL A 47 -11.54 -2.92 1.22
N ASP A 48 -11.71 -2.36 2.41
CA ASP A 48 -12.54 -1.17 2.59
C ASP A 48 -11.79 0.16 2.32
N HIS A 49 -10.52 0.11 1.92
CA HIS A 49 -9.63 1.28 1.79
C HIS A 49 -9.50 2.07 3.11
N GLU A 50 -9.32 1.34 4.21
CA GLU A 50 -9.12 1.87 5.56
C GLU A 50 -7.87 1.24 6.17
N TYR A 51 -6.70 1.74 5.75
CA TYR A 51 -5.41 1.16 6.11
C TYR A 51 -4.30 2.19 6.22
N GLU A 52 -3.20 1.79 6.84
CA GLU A 52 -2.06 2.65 7.14
C GLU A 52 -0.78 2.07 6.56
N ILE A 53 0.13 2.97 6.19
CA ILE A 53 1.48 2.66 5.72
C ILE A 53 2.44 3.17 6.78
N GLU A 54 3.25 2.28 7.32
CA GLU A 54 4.25 2.59 8.34
C GLU A 54 5.67 2.41 7.81
N ARG A 55 6.59 3.21 8.34
CA ARG A 55 8.04 3.04 8.22
C ARG A 55 8.63 3.05 9.62
N ASP A 56 9.42 2.04 9.96
CA ASP A 56 10.09 1.94 11.27
C ASP A 56 9.16 2.05 12.50
N GLY A 57 7.86 1.77 12.32
CA GLY A 57 6.83 1.86 13.36
C GLY A 57 6.09 3.21 13.40
N ASP A 58 6.51 4.19 12.60
CA ASP A 58 5.85 5.47 12.46
C ASP A 58 4.91 5.47 11.24
N GLN A 59 3.70 6.00 11.41
CA GLN A 59 2.73 6.15 10.32
C GLN A 59 3.24 7.22 9.33
N VAL A 60 3.50 6.81 8.09
CA VAL A 60 3.95 7.71 7.01
C VAL A 60 2.84 8.05 6.03
N ALA A 61 1.78 7.24 5.95
CA ALA A 61 0.58 7.57 5.20
C ALA A 61 -0.65 6.82 5.72
N LYS A 62 -1.82 7.37 5.42
CA LYS A 62 -3.13 6.79 5.74
C LYS A 62 -4.04 6.83 4.54
N VAL A 63 -4.74 5.73 4.30
CA VAL A 63 -5.74 5.61 3.24
C VAL A 63 -7.11 5.48 3.90
N SER A 64 -8.05 6.36 3.53
CA SER A 64 -9.39 6.36 4.11
C SER A 64 -10.46 6.89 3.15
N LYS A 65 -11.63 6.25 3.15
CA LYS A 65 -12.86 6.75 2.52
C LYS A 65 -13.57 7.79 3.39
N LYS A 66 -13.35 7.78 4.71
CA LYS A 66 -14.07 8.64 5.67
C LYS A 66 -13.86 10.13 5.44
N TRP A 67 -12.77 10.52 4.78
CA TRP A 67 -12.50 11.93 4.44
C TRP A 67 -13.43 12.47 3.34
N PHE A 68 -14.07 11.60 2.56
CA PHE A 68 -14.87 12.00 1.42
C PHE A 68 -16.32 11.59 1.60
N ARG A 69 -17.23 12.51 1.31
CA ARG A 69 -18.68 12.22 1.23
C ARG A 69 -19.09 11.60 -0.12
N VAL A 70 -18.16 11.58 -1.08
CA VAL A 70 -18.38 11.05 -2.42
C VAL A 70 -18.22 9.54 -2.39
N ARG A 71 -19.21 8.82 -2.91
CA ARG A 71 -19.14 7.35 -3.08
C ARG A 71 -17.97 6.98 -3.99
N ASP A 72 -17.39 5.82 -3.72
CA ASP A 72 -16.35 5.20 -4.56
C ASP A 72 -15.02 5.99 -4.64
N THR A 73 -14.81 6.94 -3.72
CA THR A 73 -13.56 7.69 -3.57
C THR A 73 -12.93 7.43 -2.20
N TYR A 74 -11.60 7.31 -2.18
CA TYR A 74 -10.78 7.36 -0.98
C TYR A 74 -9.72 8.45 -1.14
N GLY A 75 -9.12 8.89 -0.04
CA GLY A 75 -7.92 9.72 -0.09
C GLY A 75 -6.73 9.03 0.52
N VAL A 76 -5.57 9.64 0.28
CA VAL A 76 -4.29 9.25 0.84
C VAL A 76 -3.70 10.49 1.51
N GLU A 77 -3.63 10.47 2.84
CA GLU A 77 -2.91 11.47 3.63
C GLU A 77 -1.47 11.00 3.79
N ILE A 78 -0.52 11.87 3.48
CA ILE A 78 0.91 11.55 3.44
C ILE A 78 1.60 12.48 4.43
N ALA A 79 2.40 11.91 5.33
CA ALA A 79 3.15 12.69 6.31
C ALA A 79 4.16 13.61 5.62
N GLU A 80 4.47 14.75 6.26
CA GLU A 80 5.44 15.70 5.72
C GLU A 80 6.82 15.05 5.53
N GLY A 81 7.50 15.38 4.43
CA GLY A 81 8.83 14.85 4.11
C GLY A 81 8.84 13.44 3.54
N VAL A 82 7.69 12.77 3.40
CA VAL A 82 7.56 11.46 2.76
C VAL A 82 7.37 11.64 1.25
N ASP A 83 8.06 10.82 0.44
CA ASP A 83 7.91 10.85 -1.03
C ASP A 83 6.47 10.43 -1.43
N PRO A 84 5.66 11.35 -1.97
CA PRO A 84 4.28 11.04 -2.33
C PRO A 84 4.19 10.08 -3.52
N VAL A 85 5.19 10.05 -4.42
CA VAL A 85 5.18 9.17 -5.58
C VAL A 85 5.31 7.72 -5.14
N LEU A 86 6.24 7.42 -4.22
CA LEU A 86 6.39 6.09 -3.63
C LEU A 86 5.09 5.64 -2.95
N ILE A 87 4.49 6.50 -2.11
CA ILE A 87 3.27 6.16 -1.36
C ILE A 87 2.11 5.86 -2.31
N LEU A 88 1.86 6.72 -3.31
CA LEU A 88 0.78 6.51 -4.27
C LEU A 88 1.01 5.25 -5.13
N ALA A 89 2.25 4.99 -5.53
CA ALA A 89 2.58 3.77 -6.28
C ALA A 89 2.33 2.50 -5.43
N VAL A 90 2.68 2.53 -4.14
CA VAL A 90 2.36 1.45 -3.20
C VAL A 90 0.86 1.26 -3.05
N THR A 91 0.10 2.33 -2.88
CA THR A 91 -1.38 2.29 -2.83
C THR A 91 -1.97 1.62 -4.08
N VAL A 92 -1.49 1.99 -5.28
CA VAL A 92 -1.95 1.39 -6.54
C VAL A 92 -1.57 -0.09 -6.63
N ALA A 93 -0.34 -0.45 -6.25
CA ALA A 93 0.12 -1.83 -6.27
C ALA A 93 -0.71 -2.73 -5.32
N VAL A 94 -0.98 -2.25 -4.11
CA VAL A 94 -1.83 -2.94 -3.13
C VAL A 94 -3.25 -3.11 -3.67
N ASP A 95 -3.85 -2.04 -4.22
CA ASP A 95 -5.20 -2.09 -4.79
C ASP A 95 -5.29 -3.09 -5.95
N ALA A 96 -4.30 -3.11 -6.85
CA ALA A 96 -4.22 -4.09 -7.95
C ALA A 96 -4.10 -5.53 -7.43
N MET A 97 -3.21 -5.78 -6.47
CA MET A 97 -2.99 -7.12 -5.89
C MET A 97 -4.17 -7.62 -5.06
N THR A 98 -5.03 -6.71 -4.55
CA THR A 98 -6.25 -7.06 -3.82
C THR A 98 -7.49 -7.12 -4.72
N ARG A 99 -7.52 -6.49 -5.90
CA ARG A 99 -8.65 -6.63 -6.85
C ARG A 99 -8.62 -7.95 -7.64
N ASP A 100 -7.45 -8.53 -7.84
CA ASP A 100 -7.25 -9.83 -8.52
C ASP A 100 -7.72 -11.05 -7.67
N VAL A 101 -8.50 -10.85 -6.61
CA VAL A 101 -9.18 -11.93 -5.84
C VAL A 101 -10.70 -11.96 -6.04
N GLY A 102 -11.24 -11.14 -6.95
CA GLY A 102 -12.67 -11.11 -7.32
C GLY A 102 -13.02 -11.94 -8.55
#